data_AF-A0A1H2ZAQ0-F1
#
_entry.id   AF-A0A1H2ZAQ0-F1
#
_cell.length_a   1.000
_cell.length_b   1.000
_cell.length_c   1.000
_cell.angle_alpha   90.00
_cell.angle_beta   90.00
_cell.angle_gamma   90.00
#
_symmetry.space_group_name_H-M   'P 1'
#
loop_
_entity.id
_entity.type
_entity.pdbx_description
1 polymer ?
#
loop_
_entity_poly.entity_id
_entity_poly.type
_entity_poly.pdbx_seq_one_letter_code
_entity_poly.pdbx_strand_id
1 'polypeptide(L)'
;MDSRRKTNRRFLVLVLVCCLPLLGSAVHQGYRIFRIHQESVRTEKKVQQLKAENDALAQEKENLGDIRYIEKVARDEHNMVGKNEIPLFMVKK
;
A
#
# COMPACT_ATOMS: atom_id res chain seq x y z
N MET A 1 32.44 17.76 -53.55
CA MET A 1 31.51 16.91 -52.77
C MET A 1 31.69 17.02 -51.25
N ASP A 2 32.74 17.70 -50.75
CA ASP A 2 33.07 17.76 -49.31
C ASP A 2 32.20 18.75 -48.49
N SER A 3 31.78 19.87 -49.09
CA SER A 3 30.98 20.90 -48.40
C SER A 3 29.59 20.40 -48.00
N ARG A 4 28.93 19.56 -48.81
CA ARG A 4 27.63 18.96 -48.47
C ARG A 4 27.70 18.06 -47.23
N ARG A 5 28.79 17.32 -47.02
CA ARG A 5 28.97 16.48 -45.81
C ARG A 5 29.14 17.33 -44.55
N LYS A 6 29.87 18.45 -44.64
CA LYS A 6 30.02 19.41 -43.53
C LYS A 6 28.70 20.10 -43.18
N THR A 7 27.90 20.49 -44.17
CA THR A 7 26.58 21.10 -43.95
C THR A 7 25.59 20.11 -43.32
N ASN A 8 25.56 18.86 -43.79
CA ASN A 8 24.72 17.82 -43.18
C ASN A 8 25.16 17.50 -41.73
N ARG A 9 26.46 17.49 -41.44
CA ARG A 9 26.96 17.30 -40.07
C ARG A 9 26.54 18.44 -39.15
N ARG A 10 26.60 19.70 -39.63
CA ARG A 10 26.15 20.86 -38.86
C ARG A 10 24.64 20.83 -38.63
N PHE A 11 23.86 20.46 -39.64
CA PHE A 11 22.41 20.30 -39.53
C PHE A 11 22.05 19.19 -38.53
N LEU A 12 22.74 18.04 -38.59
CA LEU A 12 22.52 16.93 -37.66
C LEU A 12 22.85 17.32 -36.22
N VAL A 13 23.95 18.05 -35.98
CA VAL A 13 24.28 18.59 -34.64
C VAL A 13 23.21 19.55 -34.16
N LEU A 14 22.67 20.41 -35.03
CA LEU A 14 21.64 21.40 -34.68
C LEU A 14 20.31 20.71 -34.30
N VAL A 15 19.92 19.68 -35.05
CA VAL A 15 18.76 18.83 -34.72
C VAL A 15 18.98 18.11 -33.38
N LEU A 16 20.16 17.55 -33.15
CA LEU A 16 20.48 16.79 -31.94
C LEU A 16 20.45 17.70 -30.69
N VAL A 17 20.99 18.93 -30.79
CA VAL A 17 20.92 19.95 -29.73
C VAL A 17 19.48 20.38 -29.45
N CYS A 18 18.62 20.42 -30.46
CA CYS A 18 17.21 20.78 -30.29
C CYS A 18 16.37 19.62 -29.68
N CYS A 19 16.67 18.37 -30.05
CA CYS A 19 15.94 17.19 -29.58
C CYS A 19 16.33 16.73 -28.17
N LEU A 20 17.60 16.88 -27.77
CA LEU A 20 18.09 16.48 -26.44
C LEU A 20 17.29 17.08 -25.25
N PRO A 21 17.03 18.40 -25.19
CA PRO A 21 16.28 18.97 -24.06
C PRO A 21 14.80 18.54 -24.03
N LEU A 22 14.20 18.28 -25.19
CA LEU A 22 12.83 17.75 -25.29
C LEU A 22 12.74 16.33 -24.71
N LEU A 23 13.70 15.46 -25.03
CA LEU A 23 13.75 14.11 -24.46
C LEU A 23 14.05 14.15 -22.95
N GLY A 24 14.97 15.00 -22.50
CA GLY A 24 15.31 15.13 -21.08
C GLY A 24 14.11 15.56 -20.21
N SER A 25 13.32 16.52 -20.71
CA SER A 25 12.12 16.99 -20.01
C SER A 25 11.00 15.93 -19.95
N ALA A 26 10.80 15.16 -21.02
CA ALA A 26 9.82 14.08 -21.04
C ALA A 26 10.17 12.95 -20.04
N VAL A 27 11.45 12.57 -19.95
CA VAL A 27 11.93 11.56 -18.98
C VAL A 27 11.72 12.04 -17.55
N HIS A 28 12.01 13.31 -17.26
CA HIS A 28 11.81 13.87 -15.92
C HIS A 28 10.32 13.89 -15.52
N GLN A 29 9.42 14.21 -16.45
CA GLN A 29 7.97 14.17 -16.21
C GLN A 29 7.48 12.74 -15.95
N GLY A 30 7.93 11.76 -16.74
CA GLY A 30 7.59 10.35 -16.53
C GLY A 30 8.05 9.82 -15.17
N TYR A 31 9.26 10.18 -14.75
CA TYR A 31 9.79 9.76 -13.44
C TYR A 31 9.00 10.35 -12.27
N ARG A 32 8.56 11.61 -12.37
CA ARG A 32 7.71 12.23 -11.35
C ARG A 32 6.37 11.53 -11.21
N ILE A 33 5.71 11.20 -12.33
CA ILE A 33 4.41 10.50 -12.33
C ILE A 33 4.57 9.11 -11.70
N PHE A 34 5.65 8.38 -12.06
CA PHE A 34 5.92 7.07 -11.50
C PHE A 34 6.12 7.10 -9.97
N ARG A 35 6.90 8.07 -9.47
CA ARG A 35 7.09 8.26 -8.03
C ARG A 35 5.78 8.57 -7.29
N ILE A 36 4.98 9.49 -7.84
CA ILE A 36 3.68 9.85 -7.24
C ILE A 36 2.77 8.62 -7.21
N HIS A 37 2.70 7.84 -8.29
CA HIS A 37 1.90 6.63 -8.34
C HIS A 37 2.33 5.61 -7.27
N GLN A 38 3.63 5.42 -7.09
CA GLN A 38 4.15 4.52 -6.06
C GLN A 38 3.81 5.00 -4.63
N GLU A 39 3.86 6.30 -4.38
CA GLU A 39 3.45 6.91 -3.10
C GLU A 39 1.92 6.79 -2.87
N SER A 40 1.12 6.98 -3.92
CA SER A 40 -0.34 6.79 -3.89
C SER A 40 -0.72 5.35 -3.58
N VAL A 41 -0.12 4.36 -4.25
CA VAL A 41 -0.42 2.94 -4.01
C VAL A 41 -0.08 2.52 -2.59
N ARG A 42 1.02 3.02 -2.01
CA ARG A 42 1.36 2.74 -0.61
C ARG A 42 0.35 3.35 0.37
N THR A 43 -0.08 4.57 0.11
CA THR A 43 -1.06 5.27 0.95
C THR A 43 -2.44 4.61 0.86
N GLU A 44 -2.86 4.24 -0.35
CA GLU A 44 -4.14 3.58 -0.59
C GLU A 44 -4.20 2.20 0.09
N LYS A 45 -3.12 1.41 0.02
CA LYS A 45 -3.03 0.14 0.76
C LYS A 45 -3.16 0.35 2.27
N LYS A 46 -2.50 1.38 2.82
CA LYS A 46 -2.63 1.70 4.26
C LYS A 46 -4.05 2.11 4.62
N VAL A 47 -4.70 2.93 3.79
CA VAL A 47 -6.10 3.34 4.02
C VAL A 47 -7.03 2.13 3.98
N GLN A 48 -6.84 1.21 3.02
CA GLN A 48 -7.63 -0.01 2.94
C GLN A 48 -7.42 -0.92 4.17
N GLN A 49 -6.16 -1.09 4.62
CA GLN A 49 -5.85 -1.85 5.83
C GLN A 49 -6.51 -1.24 7.07
N LEU A 50 -6.34 0.07 7.28
CA LEU A 50 -6.93 0.77 8.41
C LEU A 50 -8.46 0.74 8.38
N LYS A 51 -9.07 0.79 7.18
CA LYS A 51 -10.52 0.66 7.05
C LYS A 51 -11.00 -0.74 7.45
N ALA A 52 -10.33 -1.79 6.98
CA ALA A 52 -10.65 -3.16 7.35
C ALA A 52 -10.46 -3.41 8.86
N GLU A 53 -9.40 -2.88 9.46
CA GLU A 53 -9.17 -2.95 10.90
C GLU A 53 -10.27 -2.21 11.69
N ASN A 54 -10.68 -1.02 11.23
CA ASN A 54 -11.74 -0.26 11.88
C ASN A 54 -13.09 -0.97 11.78
N ASP A 55 -13.43 -1.55 10.63
CA ASP A 55 -14.65 -2.33 10.45
C ASP A 55 -14.66 -3.56 11.37
N ALA A 56 -13.52 -4.26 11.50
CA ALA A 56 -13.38 -5.39 12.43
C ALA A 56 -13.52 -4.95 13.89
N LEU A 57 -12.89 -3.84 14.29
CA LEU A 57 -13.00 -3.28 15.64
C LEU A 57 -14.41 -2.78 15.96
N ALA A 58 -15.12 -2.23 14.98
CA ALA A 58 -16.51 -1.82 15.13
C ALA A 58 -17.41 -3.03 15.41
N GLN A 59 -17.21 -4.12 14.66
CA GLN A 59 -17.92 -5.38 14.90
C GLN A 59 -17.58 -5.99 16.27
N GLU A 60 -16.31 -5.96 16.67
CA GLU A 60 -15.90 -6.45 17.98
C GLU A 60 -16.49 -5.60 19.12
N LYS A 61 -16.56 -4.27 18.94
CA LYS A 61 -17.25 -3.37 19.88
C LYS A 61 -18.73 -3.72 20.04
N GLU A 62 -19.42 -4.05 18.97
CA GLU A 62 -20.82 -4.52 19.05
C GLU A 62 -20.91 -5.86 19.79
N ASN A 63 -20.01 -6.80 19.48
CA ASN A 63 -19.97 -8.11 20.14
C ASN A 63 -19.66 -8.01 21.65
N LEU A 64 -18.82 -7.06 22.06
CA LEU A 64 -18.55 -6.78 23.47
C LEU A 64 -19.78 -6.26 24.23
N GLY A 65 -20.84 -5.83 23.54
CA GLY A 65 -22.14 -5.55 24.16
C GLY A 65 -22.91 -6.82 24.57
N ASP A 66 -22.57 -7.98 24.02
CA ASP A 66 -23.21 -9.26 24.33
C ASP A 66 -22.42 -10.02 25.41
N ILE A 67 -23.05 -10.17 26.59
CA ILE A 67 -22.50 -10.92 27.73
C ILE A 67 -22.16 -12.37 27.32
N ARG A 68 -22.94 -13.00 26.44
CA ARG A 68 -22.67 -14.38 25.98
C ARG A 68 -21.41 -14.47 25.13
N TYR A 69 -21.13 -13.44 24.33
CA TYR A 69 -19.89 -13.36 23.57
C TYR A 69 -18.68 -13.17 24.49
N ILE A 70 -18.78 -12.28 25.48
CA ILE A 70 -17.72 -12.06 26.49
C ILE A 70 -17.41 -13.36 27.24
N GLU A 71 -18.44 -14.08 27.69
CA GLU A 71 -18.28 -15.34 28.40
C GLU A 71 -17.59 -16.40 27.53
N LYS A 72 -17.97 -16.49 26.25
CA LYS A 72 -17.33 -17.40 25.30
C LYS A 72 -15.85 -17.07 25.11
N VAL A 73 -15.50 -15.81 24.87
CA VAL A 73 -14.09 -15.37 24.71
C VAL A 73 -13.29 -15.63 25.99
N ALA A 74 -13.87 -15.35 27.16
CA ALA A 74 -13.27 -15.63 28.45
C ALA A 74 -12.94 -17.12 28.64
N ARG A 75 -13.85 -18.01 28.24
CA ARG A 75 -13.64 -19.47 28.31
C ARG A 75 -12.64 -19.96 27.26
N ASP A 76 -12.81 -19.54 26.00
CA ASP A 76 -12.06 -20.07 24.85
C ASP A 76 -10.61 -19.55 24.78
N GLU A 77 -10.40 -18.25 25.00
CA GLU A 77 -9.08 -17.62 24.84
C GLU A 77 -8.33 -17.49 26.17
N HIS A 78 -9.06 -17.23 27.25
CA HIS A 78 -8.47 -16.98 28.56
C HIS A 78 -8.62 -18.14 29.55
N ASN A 79 -9.26 -19.25 29.17
CA ASN A 79 -9.52 -20.41 30.04
C ASN A 79 -10.16 -20.04 31.39
N MET A 80 -10.95 -18.96 31.41
CA MET A 80 -11.68 -18.50 32.59
C MET A 80 -13.00 -19.25 32.73
N VAL A 81 -13.47 -19.43 33.97
CA VAL A 81 -14.75 -20.07 34.28
C VAL A 81 -15.48 -19.34 35.39
N GLY A 82 -16.78 -19.61 35.54
CA GLY A 82 -17.59 -19.04 36.62
C GLY A 82 -17.04 -19.39 38.00
N LYS A 83 -17.32 -18.56 39.01
CA LYS A 83 -16.78 -18.69 40.38
C LYS A 83 -16.91 -20.08 41.02
N ASN A 84 -17.91 -20.86 40.63
CA ASN A 84 -18.22 -22.17 41.20
C ASN A 84 -18.17 -23.31 40.15
N GLU A 85 -17.56 -23.07 38.99
CA GLU A 85 -17.46 -24.05 37.91
C GLU A 85 -16.05 -24.64 37.83
N ILE A 86 -15.97 -25.90 37.41
CA ILE A 86 -14.69 -26.61 37.22
C ILE A 86 -14.15 -26.26 35.82
N PRO A 87 -12.91 -25.75 35.69
CA PRO A 87 -12.33 -25.41 34.40
C PRO A 87 -12.05 -26.65 33.55
N LEU A 88 -12.51 -26.62 32.30
CA LEU A 88 -12.22 -27.64 31.29
C LEU A 88 -11.14 -27.09 30.35
N PHE A 89 -9.91 -27.57 30.51
CA PHE A 89 -8.81 -27.19 29.63
C PHE A 89 -8.82 -28.06 28.37
N MET A 90 -9.08 -27.46 27.20
CA MET A 90 -8.85 -28.15 25.93
C MET A 90 -7.37 -28.02 25.55
N VAL A 91 -6.59 -29.09 25.73
CA VAL A 91 -5.22 -29.15 25.23
C VAL A 91 -5.27 -29.31 23.71
N LYS A 92 -5.06 -28.22 22.96
CA LYS A 92 -4.79 -28.31 21.52
C LYS A 92 -3.44 -29.00 21.33
N LYS A 93 -3.45 -30.13 20.63
CA LYS A 93 -2.29 -30.94 20.29
C LYS A 93 -1.49 -30.31 19.15
#